data_AF-A0A1A3N141-F1
#
_entry.id   AF-A0A1A3N141-F1
#
_cell.length_a   1.000
_cell.length_b   1.000
_cell.length_c   1.000
_cell.angle_alpha   90.00
_cell.angle_beta   90.00
_cell.angle_gamma   90.00
#
_symmetry.space_group_name_H-M   'P 1'
#
loop_
_entity.id
_entity.type
_entity.pdbx_description
1 polymer ?
#
loop_
_entity_poly.entity_id
_entity_poly.type
_entity_poly.pdbx_seq_one_letter_code
_entity_poly.pdbx_strand_id
1 'polypeptide(L)'
;MTYRFVSDRALRVGQIALLGEAVVRGVNYITTPANKFSAMNQVEDSAPLWVWGILFISLGVLGWFGEALMSGTEPIHGAPNPRAWPSFIAHTALLCVYAAMTLGSFVAVMQQHPRYGWLNTYDLLGMAVANWIFARRRRRDA
;
A
#
# COMPACT_ATOMS: atom_id res chain seq x y z
N MET A 1 -27.43 -15.83 -11.17
CA MET A 1 -26.47 -14.79 -10.73
C MET A 1 -25.07 -15.23 -11.12
N THR A 2 -24.51 -14.67 -12.18
CA THR A 2 -23.14 -14.97 -12.61
C THR A 2 -22.17 -14.05 -11.87
N TYR A 3 -21.70 -14.50 -10.70
CA TYR A 3 -20.52 -13.93 -10.08
C TYR A 3 -19.33 -14.21 -11.00
N ARG A 4 -18.95 -13.22 -11.81
CA ARG A 4 -17.76 -13.32 -12.65
C ARG A 4 -16.55 -13.19 -11.72
N PHE A 5 -16.03 -14.34 -11.30
CA PHE A 5 -14.77 -14.50 -10.59
C PHE A 5 -13.71 -13.66 -11.29
N VAL A 6 -13.16 -12.67 -10.60
CA VAL A 6 -11.96 -11.97 -11.10
C VAL A 6 -10.88 -13.04 -11.22
N SER A 7 -10.31 -13.20 -12.42
CA SER A 7 -9.28 -14.22 -12.65
C SER A 7 -8.12 -14.02 -11.67
N ASP A 8 -7.57 -15.12 -11.14
CA ASP A 8 -6.44 -15.07 -10.20
C ASP A 8 -5.25 -14.30 -10.77
N ARG A 9 -5.06 -14.34 -12.09
CA ARG A 9 -4.06 -13.57 -12.81
C ARG A 9 -4.25 -12.06 -12.68
N ALA A 10 -5.49 -11.57 -12.83
CA ALA A 10 -5.78 -10.14 -12.70
C ALA A 10 -5.55 -9.66 -11.26
N LEU A 11 -5.93 -10.45 -10.26
CA LEU A 11 -5.66 -10.13 -8.86
C LEU A 11 -4.15 -10.11 -8.57
N ARG A 12 -3.38 -11.06 -9.12
CA ARG A 12 -1.91 -11.09 -8.97
C ARG A 12 -1.26 -9.86 -9.61
N VAL A 13 -1.68 -9.47 -10.80
CA VAL A 13 -1.19 -8.26 -11.47
C VAL A 13 -1.51 -7.01 -10.65
N GLY A 14 -2.75 -6.89 -10.15
CA GLY A 14 -3.14 -5.77 -9.29
C GLY A 14 -2.31 -5.68 -8.01
N GLN A 15 -1.99 -6.82 -7.41
CA GLN A 15 -1.17 -6.86 -6.21
C GLN A 15 0.29 -6.45 -6.48
N ILE A 16 0.89 -6.96 -7.55
CA ILE A 16 2.25 -6.59 -7.96
C ILE A 16 2.32 -5.08 -8.29
N ALA A 17 1.31 -4.56 -8.98
CA ALA A 17 1.21 -3.14 -9.30
C ALA A 17 1.08 -2.28 -8.05
N LEU A 18 0.29 -2.69 -7.06
CA LEU A 18 0.13 -1.97 -5.78
C LEU A 18 1.43 -1.94 -4.97
N LEU A 19 2.18 -3.05 -4.95
CA LEU A 19 3.50 -3.09 -4.31
C LEU A 19 4.52 -2.23 -5.07
N GLY A 20 4.43 -2.20 -6.41
CA GLY A 20 5.25 -1.31 -7.25
C GLY A 20 4.95 0.16 -7.01
N GLU A 21 3.68 0.52 -6.82
CA GLU A 21 3.27 1.87 -6.46
C GLU A 21 3.91 2.30 -5.14
N ALA A 22 3.93 1.44 -4.12
CA ALA A 22 4.60 1.73 -2.85
C ALA A 22 6.11 2.01 -3.06
N VAL A 23 6.80 1.20 -3.88
CA VAL A 23 8.22 1.43 -4.20
C VAL A 23 8.41 2.77 -4.93
N VAL A 24 7.60 3.06 -5.93
CA VAL A 24 7.66 4.33 -6.69
C VAL A 24 7.40 5.53 -5.79
N ARG A 25 6.40 5.45 -4.90
CA ARG A 25 6.11 6.49 -3.91
C ARG A 25 7.29 6.69 -2.97
N GLY A 26 7.89 5.61 -2.49
CA GLY A 26 9.06 5.70 -1.62
C GLY A 26 10.28 6.31 -2.31
N VAL A 27 10.53 5.98 -3.59
CA VAL A 27 11.56 6.64 -4.41
C VAL A 27 11.24 8.13 -4.56
N ASN A 28 9.99 8.48 -4.85
CA ASN A 28 9.56 9.87 -4.99
C ASN A 28 9.85 10.67 -3.71
N TYR A 29 9.60 10.10 -2.53
CA TYR A 29 9.89 10.74 -1.24
C TYR A 29 11.39 10.96 -1.03
N ILE A 30 12.25 10.03 -1.43
CA ILE A 30 13.71 10.17 -1.32
C ILE A 30 14.24 11.22 -2.30
N THR A 31 13.71 11.26 -3.53
CA THR A 31 14.17 12.20 -4.57
C THR A 31 13.62 13.62 -4.40
N THR A 32 12.62 13.79 -3.54
CA THR A 32 11.98 15.07 -3.28
C THR A 32 12.93 16.01 -2.53
N PRO A 33 13.22 17.21 -3.04
CA PRO A 33 14.01 18.19 -2.31
C PRO A 33 13.28 18.67 -1.04
N ALA A 34 14.02 18.82 0.05
CA ALA A 34 13.51 19.13 1.40
C ALA A 34 12.63 20.40 1.52
N ASN A 35 12.66 21.29 0.52
CA ASN A 35 12.04 22.62 0.57
C ASN A 35 10.91 22.80 -0.46
N LYS A 36 10.50 21.74 -1.18
CA LYS A 36 9.57 21.84 -2.31
C LYS A 36 8.18 21.22 -2.10
N PHE A 37 7.90 20.66 -0.93
CA PHE A 37 6.58 20.15 -0.59
C PHE A 37 5.89 21.06 0.43
N SER A 38 5.04 21.97 -0.03
CA SER A 38 4.23 22.83 0.85
C SER A 38 2.86 22.22 1.19
N ALA A 39 2.65 20.93 0.89
CA ALA A 39 1.38 20.23 1.05
C ALA A 39 1.54 18.85 1.71
N MET A 40 2.60 18.66 2.52
CA MET A 40 2.74 17.45 3.32
C MET A 40 1.63 17.38 4.36
N ASN A 41 1.09 16.19 4.55
CA ASN A 41 0.16 15.97 5.64
C ASN A 41 0.94 15.93 6.98
N GLN A 42 0.26 16.18 8.11
CA GLN A 42 0.92 16.22 9.44
C GLN A 42 1.68 14.94 9.82
N VAL A 43 1.34 13.79 9.22
CA VAL A 43 2.06 12.52 9.47
C VAL A 43 3.39 12.52 8.74
N GLU A 44 3.45 13.05 7.53
CA GLU A 44 4.70 13.20 6.79
C GLU A 44 5.66 14.19 7.47
N ASP A 45 5.15 15.19 8.21
CA ASP A 45 5.97 16.11 9.01
C ASP A 45 6.58 15.46 10.26
N SER A 46 6.08 14.29 10.69
CA SER A 46 6.56 13.65 11.92
C SER A 46 7.95 13.00 11.78
N ALA A 47 8.45 12.83 10.55
CA ALA A 47 9.79 12.33 10.27
C ALA A 47 10.29 12.84 8.90
N PRO A 48 11.60 12.91 8.65
CA PRO A 48 12.12 13.28 7.35
C PRO A 48 11.56 12.41 6.21
N LEU A 49 11.26 12.99 5.05
CA LEU A 49 10.68 12.28 3.90
C LEU A 49 11.46 11.02 3.48
N TRP A 50 12.79 11.04 3.59
CA TRP A 50 13.62 9.88 3.26
C TRP A 50 13.32 8.67 4.18
N VAL A 51 12.91 8.88 5.43
CA VAL A 51 12.52 7.81 6.36
C VAL A 51 11.25 7.12 5.86
N TRP A 52 10.23 7.93 5.51
CA TRP A 52 9.00 7.43 4.90
C TRP A 52 9.29 6.71 3.58
N GLY A 53 10.21 7.25 2.77
CA GLY A 53 10.63 6.64 1.52
C GLY A 53 11.24 5.25 1.70
N ILE A 54 12.18 5.11 2.65
CA ILE A 54 12.78 3.81 3.00
C ILE A 54 11.70 2.84 3.50
N LEU A 55 10.76 3.30 4.34
CA LEU A 55 9.67 2.46 4.84
C LEU A 55 8.83 1.89 3.69
N PHE A 56 8.35 2.75 2.78
CA PHE A 56 7.54 2.33 1.63
C PHE A 56 8.29 1.36 0.71
N ILE A 57 9.56 1.64 0.37
CA ILE A 57 10.39 0.75 -0.44
C ILE A 57 10.55 -0.61 0.24
N SER A 58 10.89 -0.61 1.53
CA SER A 58 11.12 -1.84 2.30
C SER A 58 9.88 -2.72 2.33
N LEU A 59 8.70 -2.12 2.55
CA LEU A 59 7.42 -2.84 2.55
C LEU A 59 7.06 -3.36 1.15
N GLY A 60 7.26 -2.56 0.09
CA GLY A 60 7.02 -2.99 -1.29
C GLY A 60 7.90 -4.18 -1.69
N VAL A 61 9.20 -4.11 -1.39
CA VAL A 61 10.16 -5.20 -1.64
C VAL A 61 9.82 -6.45 -0.83
N LEU A 62 9.45 -6.31 0.45
CA LEU A 62 9.00 -7.43 1.28
C LEU A 62 7.75 -8.11 0.69
N GLY A 63 6.80 -7.32 0.18
CA GLY A 63 5.60 -7.84 -0.47
C GLY A 63 5.93 -8.63 -1.73
N TRP A 64 6.82 -8.10 -2.59
CA TRP A 64 7.28 -8.81 -3.79
C TRP A 64 8.04 -10.09 -3.45
N PHE A 65 8.85 -10.07 -2.39
CA PHE A 65 9.51 -11.26 -1.88
C PHE A 65 8.48 -12.32 -1.47
N GLY A 66 7.43 -11.94 -0.75
CA GLY A 66 6.31 -12.84 -0.43
C GLY A 66 5.63 -13.41 -1.68
N GLU A 67 5.36 -12.58 -2.70
CA GLU A 67 4.79 -13.04 -3.96
C GLU A 67 5.71 -13.98 -4.76
N ALA A 68 7.02 -13.76 -4.68
CA ALA A 68 8.01 -14.62 -5.31
C ALA A 68 8.07 -15.98 -4.61
N LEU A 69 8.03 -16.02 -3.27
CA LEU A 69 8.02 -17.26 -2.49
C LEU A 69 6.79 -18.15 -2.74
N MET A 70 5.66 -17.54 -3.11
CA MET A 70 4.43 -18.24 -3.49
C MET A 70 4.41 -18.62 -4.98
N SER A 71 5.33 -18.09 -5.79
CA SER A 71 5.38 -18.40 -7.22
C SER A 71 5.86 -19.84 -7.45
N GLY A 72 5.08 -20.63 -8.18
CA GLY A 72 5.45 -22.02 -8.51
C GLY A 72 5.01 -23.07 -7.46
N THR A 73 4.38 -22.65 -6.36
CA THR A 73 3.62 -23.58 -5.51
C THR A 73 2.17 -23.57 -5.95
N GLU A 74 1.64 -24.68 -6.47
CA GLU A 74 0.21 -24.81 -6.66
C GLU A 74 -0.47 -24.79 -5.28
N PRO A 75 -1.36 -23.83 -5.00
CA PRO A 75 -2.14 -23.88 -3.78
C PRO A 75 -3.08 -25.07 -3.89
N ILE A 76 -2.88 -26.07 -3.03
CA ILE A 76 -3.88 -27.12 -2.80
C ILE A 76 -5.17 -26.38 -2.43
N HIS A 77 -6.23 -26.55 -3.24
CA HIS A 77 -7.47 -25.82 -3.08
C HIS A 77 -8.00 -25.92 -1.64
N GLY A 78 -8.01 -24.79 -0.93
CA GLY A 78 -8.52 -24.68 0.44
C GLY A 78 -7.49 -24.86 1.56
N ALA A 79 -6.23 -25.14 1.27
CA ALA A 79 -5.16 -25.21 2.27
C ALA A 79 -4.41 -23.85 2.37
N PRO A 80 -4.08 -23.38 3.58
CA PRO A 80 -3.19 -22.25 3.76
C PRO A 80 -1.83 -22.51 3.07
N ASN A 81 -1.33 -21.52 2.34
CA ASN A 81 0.05 -21.42 1.92
C ASN A 81 0.87 -20.71 3.02
N PRO A 82 1.65 -21.45 3.84
CA PRO A 82 2.44 -20.87 4.93
C PRO A 82 3.50 -19.87 4.46
N ARG A 83 3.75 -19.75 3.15
CA ARG A 83 4.69 -18.78 2.56
C ARG A 83 4.05 -17.42 2.26
N ALA A 84 2.75 -17.26 2.50
CA ALA A 84 2.02 -16.01 2.24
C ALA A 84 2.30 -14.91 3.27
N TRP A 85 2.91 -15.24 4.42
CA TRP A 85 3.10 -14.30 5.54
C TRP A 85 3.87 -13.01 5.19
N PRO A 86 4.94 -13.00 4.34
CA PRO A 86 5.66 -11.75 4.07
C PRO A 86 4.79 -10.77 3.28
N SER A 87 4.03 -11.29 2.31
CA SER A 87 3.07 -10.53 1.52
C SER A 87 1.91 -10.01 2.39
N PHE A 88 1.41 -10.84 3.30
CA PHE A 88 0.41 -10.44 4.28
C PHE A 88 0.90 -9.29 5.19
N ILE A 89 2.10 -9.40 5.75
CA ILE A 89 2.69 -8.37 6.60
C ILE A 89 2.90 -7.08 5.81
N ALA A 90 3.44 -7.16 4.59
CA ALA A 90 3.65 -5.99 3.73
C ALA A 90 2.35 -5.23 3.47
N HIS A 91 1.28 -5.91 3.02
CA HIS A 91 -0.01 -5.26 2.76
C HIS A 91 -0.66 -4.72 4.04
N THR A 92 -0.52 -5.41 5.18
CA THR A 92 -1.06 -4.93 6.45
C THR A 92 -0.35 -3.67 6.93
N ALA A 93 0.99 -3.65 6.85
CA ALA A 93 1.79 -2.48 7.19
C ALA A 93 1.50 -1.30 6.24
N LEU A 94 1.42 -1.54 4.93
CA LEU A 94 1.06 -0.51 3.95
C LEU A 94 -0.35 0.03 4.20
N LEU A 95 -1.32 -0.82 4.53
CA LEU A 95 -2.66 -0.40 4.96
C LEU A 95 -2.57 0.58 6.15
N CYS A 96 -1.83 0.23 7.21
CA CYS A 96 -1.71 1.08 8.39
C CYS A 96 -1.08 2.43 8.06
N VAL A 97 0.00 2.44 7.27
CA VAL A 97 0.68 3.67 6.85
C VAL A 97 -0.23 4.54 5.99
N TYR A 98 -0.84 3.98 4.94
CA TYR A 98 -1.76 4.74 4.07
C TYR A 98 -2.98 5.24 4.84
N ALA A 99 -3.52 4.47 5.79
CA ALA A 99 -4.63 4.92 6.63
C ALA A 99 -4.23 6.08 7.54
N ALA A 100 -3.05 6.02 8.16
CA ALA A 100 -2.53 7.13 8.98
C ALA A 100 -2.34 8.40 8.14
N MET A 101 -1.71 8.28 6.97
CA MET A 101 -1.53 9.40 6.04
C MET A 101 -2.86 9.96 5.52
N THR A 102 -3.85 9.11 5.27
CA THR A 102 -5.21 9.53 4.90
C THR A 102 -5.82 10.40 5.98
N LEU A 103 -5.72 9.98 7.25
CA LEU A 103 -6.23 10.77 8.38
C LEU A 103 -5.49 12.11 8.51
N GLY A 104 -4.17 12.11 8.39
CA GLY A 104 -3.38 13.35 8.39
C GLY A 104 -3.78 14.29 7.25
N SER A 105 -3.96 13.76 6.05
CA SER A 105 -4.37 14.51 4.86
C SER A 105 -5.78 15.06 5.03
N PHE A 106 -6.71 14.25 5.57
CA PHE A 106 -8.07 14.68 5.89
C PHE A 106 -8.10 15.87 6.86
N VAL A 107 -7.32 15.81 7.95
CA VAL A 107 -7.21 16.90 8.92
C VAL A 107 -6.68 18.17 8.25
N ALA A 108 -5.64 18.07 7.41
CA ALA A 108 -5.09 19.21 6.69
C ALA A 108 -6.13 19.87 5.76
N VAL A 109 -6.92 19.08 5.05
CA VAL A 109 -8.00 19.58 4.17
C VAL A 109 -9.07 20.32 4.97
N MET A 110 -9.44 19.80 6.14
CA MET A 110 -10.42 20.45 7.02
C MET A 110 -9.92 21.81 7.54
N GLN A 111 -8.61 21.97 7.68
CA GLN A 111 -7.99 23.18 8.23
C GLN A 111 -7.69 24.26 7.18
N GLN A 112 -7.40 23.92 5.91
CA GLN A 112 -6.77 24.84 4.94
C GLN A 112 -7.65 25.25 3.73
N HIS A 113 -8.98 25.14 3.82
CA HIS A 113 -9.97 25.34 2.75
C HIS A 113 -10.00 24.26 1.64
N PRO A 114 -11.18 23.70 1.34
CA PRO A 114 -11.32 22.35 0.78
C PRO A 114 -11.18 22.20 -0.75
N ARG A 115 -10.89 23.24 -1.53
CA ARG A 115 -11.08 23.14 -3.00
C ARG A 115 -10.08 22.23 -3.73
N TYR A 116 -8.87 22.01 -3.21
CA TYR A 116 -7.82 21.27 -3.91
C TYR A 116 -7.12 20.16 -3.11
N GLY A 117 -7.36 20.05 -1.80
CA GLY A 117 -6.64 19.08 -0.96
C GLY A 117 -7.23 17.66 -0.92
N TRP A 118 -8.46 17.46 -1.43
CA TRP A 118 -9.13 16.15 -1.36
C TRP A 118 -8.55 15.06 -2.26
N LEU A 119 -7.90 15.44 -3.37
CA LEU A 119 -7.35 14.47 -4.32
C LEU A 119 -6.34 13.53 -3.64
N ASN A 120 -5.43 14.09 -2.84
CA ASN A 120 -4.44 13.32 -2.09
C ASN A 120 -5.10 12.42 -1.04
N THR A 121 -6.10 12.94 -0.32
CA THR A 121 -6.85 12.17 0.68
C THR A 121 -7.55 10.97 0.04
N TYR A 122 -8.17 11.14 -1.14
CA TYR A 122 -8.83 10.04 -1.85
C TYR A 122 -7.83 9.02 -2.41
N ASP A 123 -6.68 9.47 -2.92
CA ASP A 123 -5.61 8.58 -3.39
C ASP A 123 -5.09 7.69 -2.25
N LEU A 124 -4.71 8.30 -1.12
CA LEU A 124 -4.22 7.57 0.06
C LEU A 124 -5.27 6.61 0.62
N LEU A 125 -6.55 7.02 0.66
CA LEU A 125 -7.64 6.16 1.08
C LEU A 125 -7.82 4.98 0.13
N GLY A 126 -7.75 5.22 -1.18
CA GLY A 126 -7.81 4.18 -2.21
C GLY A 126 -6.70 3.15 -2.04
N MET A 127 -5.47 3.61 -1.78
CA MET A 127 -4.33 2.74 -1.52
C MET A 127 -4.48 1.94 -0.22
N ALA A 128 -5.01 2.56 0.85
CA ALA A 128 -5.32 1.84 2.09
C ALA A 128 -6.35 0.73 1.83
N VAL A 129 -7.47 1.04 1.18
CA VAL A 129 -8.53 0.07 0.86
C VAL A 129 -8.00 -1.07 -0.03
N ALA A 130 -7.20 -0.75 -1.04
CA ALA A 130 -6.58 -1.75 -1.91
C ALA A 130 -5.67 -2.70 -1.12
N ASN A 131 -4.82 -2.16 -0.23
CA ASN A 131 -3.95 -2.97 0.63
C ASN A 131 -4.76 -3.81 1.63
N TRP A 132 -5.88 -3.31 2.17
CA TRP A 132 -6.78 -4.08 3.01
C TRP A 132 -7.40 -5.29 2.28
N ILE A 133 -7.83 -5.12 1.02
CA ILE A 133 -8.39 -6.21 0.21
C ILE A 133 -7.37 -7.34 0.07
N PHE A 134 -6.11 -7.02 -0.27
CA PHE A 134 -5.06 -8.01 -0.40
C PHE A 134 -4.63 -8.60 0.93
N ALA A 135 -4.51 -7.80 2.00
CA ALA A 135 -4.23 -8.31 3.34
C ALA A 135 -5.31 -9.33 3.79
N ARG A 136 -6.59 -9.03 3.57
CA ARG A 136 -7.70 -9.94 3.90
C ARG A 136 -7.66 -11.21 3.08
N ARG A 137 -7.31 -11.13 1.78
CA ARG A 137 -7.10 -12.31 0.93
C ARG A 137 -5.96 -13.16 1.49
N ARG A 138 -4.81 -12.55 1.78
CA ARG A 138 -3.63 -13.26 2.29
C ARG A 138 -3.82 -13.84 3.69
N ARG A 139 -4.63 -13.25 4.55
CA ARG A 139 -5.01 -13.87 5.83
C ARG A 139 -5.75 -15.21 5.66
N ARG A 140 -6.44 -15.43 4.55
CA ARG A 140 -7.06 -16.73 4.24
C ARG A 140 -6.04 -17.73 3.73
N ASP A 141 -4.95 -17.23 3.14
CA ASP A 141 -3.87 -18.04 2.58
C ASP A 141 -2.76 -18.30 3.60
N ALA A 142 -2.53 -17.45 4.59
CA ALA A 142 -1.44 -17.55 5.59
C ALA A 142 -1.91 -18.28 6.86
#